data_AF-A0A7S4JKB0-F1
#
_entry.id   AF-A0A7S4JKB0-F1
#
_cell.length_a   1.000
_cell.length_b   1.000
_cell.length_c   1.000
_cell.angle_alpha   90.00
_cell.angle_beta   90.00
_cell.angle_gamma   90.00
#
_symmetry.space_group_name_H-M   'P 1'
#
loop_
_entity.id
_entity.type
_entity.pdbx_description
1 polymer ?
#
loop_
_entity_poly.entity_id
_entity_poly.type
_entity_poly.pdbx_seq_one_letter_code
_entity_poly.pdbx_strand_id
1 'polypeptide(L)'
;MGKEKTDDDEPRLNPSAVRDLAQAISGCREILTQKQRGNGSEDDEPKVLAFMTGNAELAPSNVARINVYYQTGTVGTCRVLNGEVRETFQKRCSLEKLEAILKDPPNLISIGETLGRMDDIEDDEGSMVQSPDAPMNPDEDDENVIRKDIELTDIGLAILIGEAEKLNTHAKALRDSDPDEADAPPLPDLIGGAEDADGREYAYHLPAETISHIEDCLADSTRDPITCIATSGPGTVLLYKSGEWAYTSDIPKSLHRMLKYRKRALPAPAYVSLGRRGRFYVSFRDGSCDWNGPKELDDCLRRHAAHKTVASVAFGKKKYTFFVVYTDGSWEYHGDIPEGLEEKLTERGDLADLICVTLGPSGEWFLKAKNGRMWWGEVSEELDELMDELKEEGRIPCFVDFGEYGSYFVAHD
;
A
#
# COMPACT_ATOMS: atom_id res chain seq x y z
N MET A 1 -32.02 50.70 8.83
CA MET A 1 -30.97 49.90 9.50
C MET A 1 -30.21 49.18 8.40
N GLY A 2 -29.02 49.67 8.04
CA GLY A 2 -28.16 48.98 7.08
C GLY A 2 -27.52 47.80 7.79
N LYS A 3 -27.67 46.58 7.25
CA LYS A 3 -26.87 45.43 7.68
C LYS A 3 -25.42 45.75 7.31
N GLU A 4 -24.54 45.84 8.31
CA GLU A 4 -23.10 45.79 8.09
C GLU A 4 -22.80 44.52 7.29
N LYS A 5 -22.29 44.68 6.06
CA LYS A 5 -21.66 43.57 5.33
C LYS A 5 -20.45 43.16 6.16
N THR A 6 -20.53 41.99 6.79
CA THR A 6 -19.39 41.33 7.42
C THR A 6 -18.37 40.98 6.33
N ASP A 7 -17.08 41.19 6.61
CA ASP A 7 -15.92 40.93 5.72
C ASP A 7 -15.78 39.46 5.24
N ASP A 8 -16.78 38.61 5.46
CA ASP A 8 -16.79 37.19 5.06
C ASP A 8 -17.41 36.92 3.67
N ASP A 9 -17.95 37.93 2.99
CA ASP A 9 -18.63 37.76 1.69
C ASP A 9 -17.73 37.93 0.45
N GLU A 10 -16.45 38.29 0.60
CA GLU A 10 -15.56 38.35 -0.57
C GLU A 10 -15.12 36.95 -1.01
N PRO A 11 -15.26 36.60 -2.31
CA PRO A 11 -14.85 35.30 -2.82
C PRO A 11 -13.36 35.11 -2.58
N ARG A 12 -13.02 34.06 -1.82
CA ARG A 12 -11.62 33.80 -1.41
C ARG A 12 -10.71 33.44 -2.58
N LEU A 13 -11.29 32.96 -3.68
CA LEU A 13 -10.58 32.70 -4.93
C LEU A 13 -11.30 33.41 -6.09
N ASN A 14 -10.53 34.03 -6.98
CA ASN A 14 -11.06 34.62 -8.20
C ASN A 14 -11.26 33.52 -9.27
N PRO A 15 -12.47 33.30 -9.81
CA PRO A 15 -12.73 32.24 -10.79
C PRO A 15 -11.86 32.32 -12.05
N SER A 16 -11.62 33.54 -12.57
CA SER A 16 -10.78 33.74 -13.75
C SER A 16 -9.33 33.35 -13.47
N ALA A 17 -8.80 33.74 -12.31
CA ALA A 17 -7.45 33.33 -11.90
C ALA A 17 -7.32 31.81 -11.73
N VAL A 18 -8.37 31.14 -11.24
CA VAL A 18 -8.39 29.67 -11.15
C VAL A 18 -8.35 29.01 -12.53
N ARG A 19 -9.08 29.54 -13.51
CA ARG A 19 -9.07 29.02 -14.89
C ARG A 19 -7.74 29.25 -15.58
N ASP A 20 -7.17 30.45 -15.46
CA ASP A 20 -5.85 30.78 -16.02
C ASP A 20 -4.77 29.85 -15.44
N LEU A 21 -4.83 29.61 -14.13
CA LEU A 21 -3.93 28.69 -13.44
C LEU A 21 -4.07 27.25 -13.94
N ALA A 22 -5.30 26.76 -14.07
CA ALA A 22 -5.57 25.41 -14.56
C ALA A 22 -5.10 25.23 -16.02
N GLN A 23 -5.33 26.21 -16.88
CA GLN A 23 -4.89 26.17 -18.29
C GLN A 23 -3.36 26.13 -18.43
N ALA A 24 -2.62 26.69 -17.48
CA ALA A 24 -1.15 26.65 -17.47
C ALA A 24 -0.58 25.28 -17.08
N ILE A 25 -1.40 24.36 -16.55
CA ILE A 25 -0.95 23.04 -16.08
C ILE A 25 -1.23 21.98 -17.15
N SER A 26 -0.18 21.32 -17.62
CA SER A 26 -0.29 20.25 -18.62
C SER A 26 -1.15 19.10 -18.11
N GLY A 27 -2.11 18.65 -18.91
CA GLY A 27 -3.03 17.57 -18.55
C GLY A 27 -4.17 17.99 -17.60
N CYS A 28 -4.30 19.28 -17.28
CA CYS A 28 -5.45 19.81 -16.56
C CYS A 28 -6.52 20.29 -17.55
N ARG A 29 -7.76 19.82 -17.41
CA ARG A 29 -8.88 20.20 -18.28
C ARG A 29 -10.12 20.55 -17.48
N GLU A 30 -10.69 21.73 -17.72
CA GLU A 30 -11.97 22.13 -17.13
C GLU A 30 -13.13 21.24 -17.64
N ILE A 31 -13.94 20.74 -16.71
CA ILE A 31 -15.16 19.97 -16.97
C ILE A 31 -16.32 20.95 -16.94
N LEU A 32 -16.83 21.31 -18.12
CA LEU A 32 -18.03 22.14 -18.23
C LEU A 32 -19.24 21.30 -17.78
N THR A 33 -19.85 21.66 -16.66
CA THR A 33 -21.11 21.04 -16.22
C THR A 33 -22.25 21.46 -17.15
N GLN A 34 -23.15 20.53 -17.50
CA GLN A 34 -24.18 20.75 -18.54
C GLN A 34 -25.08 21.97 -18.30
N LYS A 35 -25.20 22.46 -17.05
CA LYS A 35 -25.91 23.71 -16.71
C LYS A 35 -25.35 24.95 -17.42
N GLN A 36 -24.07 24.94 -17.81
CA GLN A 36 -23.43 26.03 -18.56
C GLN A 36 -23.76 26.05 -20.06
N ARG A 37 -24.46 25.03 -20.59
CA ARG A 37 -24.83 24.95 -22.01
C ARG A 37 -26.25 25.46 -22.30
N GLY A 38 -27.06 25.72 -21.28
CA GLY A 38 -28.36 26.39 -21.44
C GLY A 38 -28.20 27.90 -21.50
N ASN A 39 -29.12 28.61 -22.17
CA ASN A 39 -29.18 30.08 -22.29
C ASN A 39 -29.48 30.78 -20.93
N GLY A 40 -28.73 30.46 -19.89
CA GLY A 40 -28.77 31.17 -18.61
C GLY A 40 -28.31 32.61 -18.79
N SER A 41 -28.93 33.53 -18.06
CA SER A 41 -28.51 34.93 -17.99
C SER A 41 -27.05 35.03 -17.56
N GLU A 42 -26.31 36.01 -18.11
CA GLU A 42 -24.88 36.26 -17.84
C GLU A 42 -24.51 36.42 -16.35
N ASP A 43 -25.49 36.55 -15.45
CA ASP A 43 -25.28 36.72 -14.01
C ASP A 43 -25.14 35.40 -13.22
N ASP A 44 -25.41 34.23 -13.81
CA ASP A 44 -25.28 32.93 -13.12
C ASP A 44 -23.89 32.30 -13.33
N GLU A 45 -22.85 32.97 -12.80
CA GLU A 45 -21.52 32.34 -12.75
C GLU A 45 -21.57 31.05 -11.90
N PRO A 46 -20.99 29.95 -12.39
CA PRO A 46 -21.05 28.64 -11.76
C PRO A 46 -20.30 28.67 -10.44
N LYS A 47 -20.95 28.50 -9.28
CA LYS A 47 -20.32 28.55 -7.93
C LYS A 47 -19.16 27.55 -7.69
N VAL A 48 -18.98 26.59 -8.59
CA VAL A 48 -17.96 25.54 -8.52
C VAL A 48 -17.33 25.36 -9.90
N LEU A 49 -16.00 25.36 -9.95
CA LEU A 49 -15.24 24.98 -11.13
C LEU A 49 -14.73 23.55 -10.95
N ALA A 50 -14.84 22.71 -11.97
CA ALA A 50 -14.39 21.33 -11.91
C ALA A 50 -13.30 21.10 -12.95
N PHE A 51 -12.24 20.40 -12.57
CA PHE A 51 -11.10 20.09 -13.43
C PHE A 51 -10.78 18.59 -13.36
N MET A 52 -10.38 18.00 -14.48
CA MET A 52 -9.70 16.71 -14.51
C MET A 52 -8.20 16.97 -14.60
N THR A 53 -7.44 16.29 -13.76
CA THR A 53 -5.97 16.35 -13.74
C THR A 53 -5.40 14.94 -13.86
N GLY A 54 -4.28 14.81 -14.58
CA GLY A 54 -3.62 13.52 -14.84
C GLY A 54 -3.77 13.09 -16.30
N ASN A 55 -2.79 12.35 -16.81
CA ASN A 55 -2.86 11.80 -18.16
C ASN A 55 -3.60 10.45 -18.14
N ALA A 56 -4.88 10.48 -18.50
CA ALA A 56 -5.74 9.30 -18.55
C ALA A 56 -5.20 8.21 -19.50
N GLU A 57 -4.39 8.57 -20.50
CA GLU A 57 -3.81 7.61 -21.45
C GLU A 57 -2.59 6.87 -20.89
N LEU A 58 -1.88 7.45 -19.92
CA LEU A 58 -0.65 6.86 -19.36
C LEU A 58 -0.90 6.08 -18.06
N ALA A 59 -1.82 6.55 -17.21
CA ALA A 59 -2.10 5.91 -15.93
C ALA A 59 -3.53 6.24 -15.45
N PRO A 60 -4.53 5.37 -15.71
CA PRO A 60 -5.92 5.59 -15.28
C PRO A 60 -6.05 5.79 -13.77
N SER A 61 -5.19 5.13 -12.98
CA SER A 61 -5.13 5.23 -11.53
C SER A 61 -4.69 6.61 -11.02
N ASN A 62 -4.02 7.42 -11.85
CA ASN A 62 -3.53 8.74 -11.45
C ASN A 62 -4.47 9.89 -11.84
N VAL A 63 -5.65 9.59 -12.39
CA VAL A 63 -6.65 10.60 -12.74
C VAL A 63 -7.37 11.09 -11.48
N ALA A 64 -7.44 12.40 -11.30
CA ALA A 64 -8.19 13.03 -10.21
C ALA A 64 -9.16 14.09 -10.75
N ARG A 65 -10.33 14.21 -10.11
CA ARG A 65 -11.26 15.31 -10.33
C ARG A 65 -11.10 16.32 -9.20
N ILE A 66 -10.83 17.58 -9.55
CA ILE A 66 -10.65 18.68 -8.61
C ILE A 66 -11.85 19.62 -8.71
N ASN A 67 -12.61 19.75 -7.63
CA ASN A 67 -13.73 20.67 -7.51
C ASN A 67 -13.31 21.90 -6.68
N VAL A 68 -13.36 23.09 -7.26
CA VAL A 68 -12.96 24.36 -6.63
C VAL A 68 -14.19 25.19 -6.30
N TYR A 69 -14.47 25.31 -5.01
CA TYR A 69 -15.54 26.16 -4.45
C TYR A 69 -14.96 27.53 -4.13
N TYR A 70 -14.86 28.40 -5.13
CA TYR A 70 -14.10 29.64 -5.03
C TYR A 70 -14.68 30.68 -4.04
N GLN A 71 -15.99 30.62 -3.77
CA GLN A 71 -16.62 31.47 -2.74
C GLN A 71 -16.04 31.17 -1.35
N THR A 72 -15.91 29.88 -1.01
CA THR A 72 -15.41 29.44 0.30
C THR A 72 -13.89 29.20 0.32
N GLY A 73 -13.25 29.21 -0.85
CA GLY A 73 -11.87 28.77 -1.04
C GLY A 73 -11.69 27.28 -0.70
N THR A 74 -12.73 26.46 -0.80
CA THR A 74 -12.62 25.02 -0.55
C THR A 74 -12.26 24.28 -1.84
N VAL A 75 -11.36 23.30 -1.75
CA VAL A 75 -10.97 22.45 -2.87
C VAL A 75 -11.26 20.99 -2.50
N GLY A 76 -12.15 20.35 -3.25
CA GLY A 76 -12.42 18.92 -3.20
C GLY A 76 -11.52 18.18 -4.20
N THR A 77 -10.92 17.07 -3.81
CA THR A 77 -10.14 16.18 -4.67
C THR A 77 -10.77 14.80 -4.64
N CYS A 78 -11.33 14.35 -5.77
CA CYS A 78 -11.91 13.03 -5.94
C CYS A 78 -10.97 12.11 -6.73
N ARG A 79 -10.74 10.89 -6.26
CA ARG A 79 -10.06 9.81 -7.00
C ARG A 79 -10.84 8.51 -6.87
N VAL A 80 -10.69 7.61 -7.83
CA VAL A 80 -11.18 6.23 -7.72
C VAL A 80 -10.04 5.37 -7.20
N LEU A 81 -10.21 4.74 -6.05
CA LEU A 81 -9.26 3.82 -5.46
C LEU A 81 -9.97 2.51 -5.14
N ASN A 82 -9.46 1.40 -5.68
CA ASN A 82 -10.03 0.06 -5.48
C ASN A 82 -11.53 -0.02 -5.81
N GLY A 83 -11.95 0.62 -6.90
CA GLY A 83 -13.35 0.66 -7.32
C GLY A 83 -14.25 1.62 -6.52
N GLU A 84 -13.72 2.31 -5.50
CA GLU A 84 -14.48 3.27 -4.70
C GLU A 84 -14.08 4.71 -5.00
N VAL A 85 -15.06 5.61 -5.11
CA VAL A 85 -14.82 7.06 -5.18
C VAL A 85 -14.49 7.56 -3.79
N ARG A 86 -13.29 8.11 -3.64
CA ARG A 86 -12.82 8.76 -2.41
C ARG A 86 -12.68 10.25 -2.66
N GLU A 87 -13.03 11.07 -1.67
CA GLU A 87 -12.93 12.52 -1.76
C GLU A 87 -12.24 13.10 -0.52
N THR A 88 -11.38 14.10 -0.72
CA THR A 88 -10.84 14.92 0.37
C THR A 88 -11.12 16.38 0.13
N PHE A 89 -11.29 17.14 1.22
CA PHE A 89 -11.57 18.56 1.16
C PHE A 89 -10.48 19.36 1.86
N GLN A 90 -10.01 20.41 1.21
CA GLN A 90 -9.09 21.39 1.77
C GLN A 90 -9.78 22.76 1.81
N LYS A 91 -10.09 23.23 3.02
CA LYS A 91 -10.70 24.54 3.23
C LYS A 91 -9.66 25.66 3.14
N ARG A 92 -10.10 26.87 2.77
CA ARG A 92 -9.27 28.09 2.76
C ARG A 92 -7.98 27.96 1.92
N CYS A 93 -8.09 27.32 0.77
CA CYS A 93 -7.00 27.13 -0.17
C CYS A 93 -6.60 28.47 -0.82
N SER A 94 -5.29 28.76 -0.89
CA SER A 94 -4.74 29.86 -1.68
C SER A 94 -4.54 29.44 -3.15
N LEU A 95 -4.33 30.39 -4.06
CA LEU A 95 -4.02 30.08 -5.47
C LEU A 95 -2.74 29.25 -5.61
N GLU A 96 -1.68 29.56 -4.86
CA GLU A 96 -0.43 28.78 -4.85
C GLU A 96 -0.66 27.33 -4.41
N LYS A 97 -1.51 27.14 -3.40
CA LYS A 97 -1.84 25.80 -2.90
C LYS A 97 -2.73 25.04 -3.88
N LEU A 98 -3.67 25.73 -4.54
CA LEU A 98 -4.46 25.16 -5.61
C LEU A 98 -3.58 24.75 -6.80
N GLU A 99 -2.56 25.53 -7.15
CA GLU A 99 -1.59 25.17 -8.19
C GLU A 99 -0.88 23.85 -7.86
N ALA A 100 -0.43 23.70 -6.60
CA ALA A 100 0.20 22.47 -6.14
C ALA A 100 -0.77 21.28 -6.25
N ILE A 101 -2.03 21.44 -5.82
CA ILE A 101 -3.07 20.40 -5.92
C ILE A 101 -3.37 20.03 -7.39
N LEU A 102 -3.41 21.00 -8.29
CA LEU A 102 -3.68 20.75 -9.71
C LEU A 102 -2.51 20.06 -10.42
N LYS A 103 -1.26 20.32 -9.99
CA LYS A 103 -0.05 19.67 -10.53
C LYS A 103 0.13 18.25 -10.01
N ASP A 104 -0.08 18.05 -8.72
CA ASP A 104 0.08 16.77 -8.03
C ASP A 104 -1.06 16.58 -7.03
N PRO A 105 -2.23 16.09 -7.50
CA PRO A 105 -3.38 15.90 -6.64
C PRO A 105 -3.04 14.93 -5.51
N PRO A 106 -3.31 15.27 -4.25
CA PRO A 106 -2.92 14.45 -3.13
C PRO A 106 -3.42 13.01 -3.29
N ASN A 107 -2.52 12.05 -3.08
CA ASN A 107 -2.89 10.65 -3.02
C ASN A 107 -3.83 10.47 -1.82
N LEU A 108 -4.99 9.89 -2.09
CA LEU A 108 -5.94 9.53 -1.05
C LEU A 108 -5.40 8.29 -0.37
N ILE A 109 -4.44 8.48 0.53
CA ILE A 109 -3.93 7.40 1.37
C ILE A 109 -5.14 6.84 2.10
N SER A 110 -5.32 5.52 2.05
CA SER A 110 -6.42 4.83 2.71
C SER A 110 -6.51 5.31 4.15
N ILE A 111 -7.52 6.13 4.45
CA ILE A 111 -7.81 6.58 5.80
C ILE A 111 -8.22 5.32 6.55
N GLY A 112 -7.35 4.83 7.44
CA GLY A 112 -7.73 3.78 8.38
C GLY A 112 -9.00 4.23 9.11
N GLU A 113 -9.89 3.29 9.43
CA GLU A 113 -11.25 3.44 10.01
C GLU A 113 -11.35 4.27 11.32
N THR A 114 -10.33 5.06 11.66
CA THR A 114 -10.19 5.82 12.91
C THR A 114 -9.96 7.32 12.68
N LEU A 115 -10.47 7.89 11.59
CA LEU A 115 -10.42 9.34 11.35
C LEU A 115 -11.82 9.93 11.24
N GLY A 116 -12.30 10.36 12.42
CA GLY A 116 -13.22 11.48 12.61
C GLY A 116 -14.59 11.37 11.94
N ARG A 117 -15.57 10.87 12.71
CA ARG A 117 -16.90 11.48 12.64
C ARG A 117 -16.70 12.98 12.80
N MET A 118 -17.16 13.75 11.81
CA MET A 118 -17.44 15.18 11.99
C MET A 118 -18.69 15.30 12.87
N ASP A 119 -18.58 14.85 14.13
CA ASP A 119 -19.45 15.31 15.20
C ASP A 119 -18.74 16.57 15.72
N ASP A 120 -19.21 17.73 15.26
CA ASP A 120 -19.01 19.11 15.78
C ASP A 120 -19.19 20.10 14.62
N ILE A 121 -20.39 20.08 14.01
CA ILE A 121 -21.00 21.30 13.48
C ILE A 121 -21.94 21.73 14.60
N GLU A 122 -21.48 22.66 15.42
CA GLU A 122 -22.32 23.37 16.37
C GLU A 122 -23.50 23.99 15.61
N ASP A 123 -24.69 23.72 16.11
CA ASP A 123 -25.95 24.31 15.67
C ASP A 123 -25.88 25.84 15.76
N ASP A 124 -25.66 26.51 14.63
CA ASP A 124 -26.00 27.91 14.47
C ASP A 124 -27.48 28.00 14.08
N GLU A 125 -28.35 28.10 15.09
CA GLU A 125 -29.77 28.44 14.95
C GLU A 125 -29.95 29.88 14.46
N GLY A 126 -29.52 30.14 13.22
CA GLY A 126 -29.75 31.36 12.47
C GLY A 126 -30.99 31.27 11.60
N SER A 127 -32.16 31.37 12.24
CA SER A 127 -33.49 31.56 11.62
C SER A 127 -33.48 32.53 10.42
N MET A 128 -33.52 31.99 9.20
CA MET A 128 -34.02 32.70 8.01
C MET A 128 -35.40 32.16 7.68
N VAL A 129 -36.42 32.92 8.09
CA VAL A 129 -37.81 32.79 7.65
C VAL A 129 -37.85 33.02 6.12
N GLN A 130 -37.86 31.94 5.35
CA GLN A 130 -38.22 31.99 3.94
C GLN A 130 -39.75 32.10 3.83
N SER A 131 -40.19 33.11 3.08
CA SER A 131 -41.61 33.38 2.85
C SER A 131 -42.27 32.24 2.06
N PRO A 132 -43.49 31.80 2.39
CA PRO A 132 -44.08 30.55 1.90
C PRO A 132 -44.71 30.61 0.50
N ASP A 133 -44.59 31.71 -0.24
CA ASP A 133 -45.47 31.99 -1.39
C ASP A 133 -44.77 32.07 -2.76
N ALA A 134 -43.56 31.52 -2.90
CA ALA A 134 -42.98 31.33 -4.23
C ALA A 134 -43.48 30.00 -4.82
N PRO A 135 -44.19 29.99 -5.97
CA PRO A 135 -44.62 28.76 -6.60
C PRO A 135 -43.39 27.94 -7.01
N MET A 136 -43.15 26.85 -6.28
CA MET A 136 -42.17 25.82 -6.65
C MET A 136 -42.56 25.29 -8.03
N ASN A 137 -41.62 25.34 -8.96
CA ASN A 137 -41.79 24.81 -10.31
C ASN A 137 -41.51 23.29 -10.25
N PRO A 138 -42.53 22.43 -10.26
CA PRO A 138 -42.38 21.00 -9.98
C PRO A 138 -41.52 20.25 -11.02
N ASP A 139 -41.24 20.88 -12.16
CA ASP A 139 -40.49 20.27 -13.25
C ASP A 139 -38.95 20.32 -13.05
N GLU A 140 -38.42 21.20 -12.18
CA GLU A 140 -36.95 21.31 -11.98
C GLU A 140 -36.36 20.22 -11.07
N ASP A 141 -37.16 19.65 -10.16
CA ASP A 141 -36.71 18.59 -9.26
C ASP A 141 -36.59 17.25 -10.00
N ASP A 142 -37.52 16.94 -10.89
CA ASP A 142 -37.50 15.71 -11.69
C ASP A 142 -36.28 15.67 -12.63
N GLU A 143 -35.90 16.80 -13.23
CA GLU A 143 -34.74 16.86 -14.12
C GLU A 143 -33.41 16.67 -13.35
N ASN A 144 -33.31 17.19 -12.13
CA ASN A 144 -32.13 17.01 -11.28
C ASN A 144 -32.01 15.56 -10.77
N VAL A 145 -33.12 14.89 -10.48
CA VAL A 145 -33.13 13.47 -10.10
C VAL A 145 -32.67 12.60 -11.27
N ILE A 146 -33.24 12.79 -12.46
CA ILE A 146 -32.87 12.03 -13.66
C ILE A 146 -31.39 12.22 -14.02
N ARG A 147 -30.85 13.43 -13.86
CA ARG A 147 -29.43 13.69 -14.13
C ARG A 147 -28.50 12.95 -13.18
N LYS A 148 -28.83 12.92 -11.88
CA LYS A 148 -28.05 12.14 -10.90
C LYS A 148 -28.07 10.65 -11.22
N ASP A 149 -29.20 10.13 -11.66
CA ASP A 149 -29.33 8.72 -12.03
C ASP A 149 -28.51 8.37 -13.29
N ILE A 150 -28.45 9.28 -14.27
CA ILE A 150 -27.59 9.11 -15.46
C ILE A 150 -26.10 9.12 -15.05
N GLU A 151 -25.67 10.10 -14.23
CA GLU A 151 -24.28 10.16 -13.77
C GLU A 151 -23.88 8.92 -12.96
N LEU A 152 -24.77 8.43 -12.09
CA LEU A 152 -24.56 7.18 -11.34
C LEU A 152 -24.48 5.96 -12.28
N THR A 153 -25.29 5.94 -13.35
CA THR A 153 -25.29 4.86 -14.34
C THR A 153 -23.99 4.84 -15.15
N ASP A 154 -23.51 6.00 -15.59
CA ASP A 154 -22.25 6.11 -16.34
C ASP A 154 -21.05 5.68 -15.48
N ILE A 155 -21.04 6.06 -14.20
CA ILE A 155 -20.03 5.61 -13.23
C ILE A 155 -20.12 4.08 -13.06
N GLY A 156 -21.33 3.53 -12.88
CA GLY A 156 -21.54 2.09 -12.77
C GLY A 156 -21.08 1.30 -14.00
N LEU A 157 -21.31 1.83 -15.20
CA LEU A 157 -20.88 1.21 -16.45
C LEU A 157 -19.36 1.16 -16.57
N ALA A 158 -18.67 2.25 -16.20
CA ALA A 158 -17.21 2.31 -16.22
C ALA A 158 -16.58 1.27 -15.27
N ILE A 159 -17.17 1.08 -14.07
CA ILE A 159 -16.73 0.06 -13.11
C ILE A 159 -16.91 -1.35 -13.69
N LEU A 160 -18.07 -1.64 -14.27
CA LEU A 160 -18.37 -2.96 -14.83
C LEU A 160 -17.45 -3.33 -16.01
N ILE A 161 -17.09 -2.35 -16.85
CA ILE A 161 -16.13 -2.56 -17.95
C ILE A 161 -14.75 -2.91 -17.38
N GLY A 162 -14.27 -2.17 -16.38
CA GLY A 162 -12.98 -2.45 -15.74
C GLY A 162 -12.91 -3.84 -15.09
N GLU A 163 -13.97 -4.26 -14.40
CA GLU A 163 -14.05 -5.60 -13.80
C GLU A 163 -14.11 -6.72 -14.86
N ALA A 164 -14.82 -6.49 -15.98
CA ALA A 164 -14.87 -7.46 -17.08
C ALA A 164 -13.50 -7.66 -17.74
N GLU A 165 -12.73 -6.59 -17.90
CA GLU A 165 -11.35 -6.66 -18.41
C GLU A 165 -10.43 -7.43 -17.45
N LYS A 166 -10.52 -7.15 -16.15
CA LYS A 166 -9.75 -7.85 -15.10
C LYS A 166 -10.04 -9.36 -15.08
N LEU A 167 -11.32 -9.74 -15.15
CA LEU A 167 -11.74 -11.15 -15.20
C LEU A 167 -11.24 -11.87 -16.46
N ASN A 168 -11.23 -11.20 -17.61
CA ASN A 168 -10.68 -11.78 -18.84
C ASN A 168 -9.17 -12.03 -18.73
N THR A 169 -8.42 -11.13 -18.09
CA THR A 169 -6.99 -11.32 -17.83
C THR A 169 -6.75 -12.52 -16.92
N HIS A 170 -7.50 -12.66 -15.82
CA HIS A 170 -7.40 -13.83 -14.94
C HIS A 170 -7.79 -15.14 -15.65
N ALA A 171 -8.87 -15.13 -16.44
CA ALA A 171 -9.30 -16.30 -17.19
C ALA A 171 -8.27 -16.74 -18.25
N LYS A 172 -7.50 -15.80 -18.81
CA LYS A 172 -6.40 -16.09 -19.72
C LYS A 172 -5.22 -16.71 -18.96
N ALA A 173 -4.81 -16.12 -17.83
CA ALA A 173 -3.73 -16.65 -17.00
C ALA A 173 -3.99 -18.10 -16.55
N LEU A 174 -5.23 -18.42 -16.16
CA LEU A 174 -5.64 -19.78 -15.78
C LEU A 174 -5.65 -20.79 -16.94
N ARG A 175 -5.86 -20.33 -18.18
CA ARG A 175 -5.80 -21.19 -19.38
C ARG A 175 -4.36 -21.44 -19.81
N ASP A 176 -3.49 -20.46 -19.60
CA ASP A 176 -2.08 -20.57 -19.95
C ASP A 176 -1.28 -21.37 -18.89
N SER A 177 -1.85 -21.57 -17.70
CA SER A 177 -1.36 -22.49 -16.67
C SER A 177 -1.91 -23.91 -16.83
N ASP A 178 -1.49 -24.64 -17.87
CA ASP A 178 -1.83 -26.06 -18.08
C ASP A 178 -0.80 -27.02 -17.39
N PRO A 179 -1.15 -28.31 -17.14
CA PRO A 179 -0.75 -29.12 -15.98
C PRO A 179 0.47 -30.06 -16.13
N ASP A 180 1.44 -29.80 -17.02
CA ASP A 180 2.53 -30.75 -17.33
C ASP A 180 3.73 -30.75 -16.35
N GLU A 181 3.52 -30.49 -15.06
CA GLU A 181 4.61 -30.25 -14.09
C GLU A 181 4.85 -31.41 -13.09
N ALA A 182 4.60 -32.65 -13.52
CA ALA A 182 4.75 -33.85 -12.67
C ALA A 182 6.18 -34.41 -12.59
N ASP A 183 7.16 -33.86 -13.32
CA ASP A 183 8.52 -34.39 -13.44
C ASP A 183 9.62 -33.40 -12.97
N ALA A 184 9.31 -32.50 -12.03
CA ALA A 184 10.35 -31.68 -11.41
C ALA A 184 11.32 -32.57 -10.60
N PRO A 185 12.64 -32.53 -10.86
CA PRO A 185 13.61 -33.32 -10.12
C PRO A 185 13.59 -32.98 -8.62
N PRO A 186 13.84 -33.95 -7.73
CA PRO A 186 13.87 -33.71 -6.29
C PRO A 186 14.95 -32.67 -5.95
N LEU A 187 14.53 -31.54 -5.42
CA LEU A 187 15.41 -30.48 -4.95
C LEU A 187 16.16 -30.91 -3.68
N PRO A 188 17.39 -30.43 -3.47
CA PRO A 188 18.16 -30.66 -2.23
C PRO A 188 17.43 -30.11 -1.00
N ASP A 189 17.73 -30.62 0.19
CA ASP A 189 17.09 -30.28 1.46
C ASP A 189 17.19 -28.77 1.80
N LEU A 190 16.21 -28.01 1.34
CA LEU A 190 16.13 -26.55 1.30
C LEU A 190 15.72 -25.87 2.63
N ILE A 191 16.05 -26.44 3.79
CA ILE A 191 16.00 -25.65 5.03
C ILE A 191 17.30 -24.86 5.12
N GLY A 192 17.42 -23.84 4.25
CA GLY A 192 18.32 -22.69 4.34
C GLY A 192 19.63 -22.95 5.08
N GLY A 193 20.36 -24.00 4.70
CA GLY A 193 21.71 -24.17 5.16
C GLY A 193 22.47 -22.93 4.71
N ALA A 194 23.23 -22.30 5.61
CA ALA A 194 24.11 -21.19 5.26
C ALA A 194 25.16 -21.57 4.17
N GLU A 195 25.15 -22.81 3.70
CA GLU A 195 25.98 -23.36 2.63
C GLU A 195 25.63 -22.75 1.26
N ASP A 196 24.35 -22.43 0.98
CA ASP A 196 23.89 -21.91 -0.33
C ASP A 196 23.81 -20.37 -0.38
N ALA A 197 24.64 -19.69 0.41
CA ALA A 197 24.67 -18.22 0.43
C ALA A 197 25.72 -17.62 -0.52
N ASP A 198 26.68 -18.42 -0.99
CA ASP A 198 27.72 -17.97 -1.91
C ASP A 198 27.12 -17.66 -3.28
N GLY A 199 27.46 -16.49 -3.84
CA GLY A 199 27.06 -16.10 -5.20
C GLY A 199 25.72 -15.36 -5.30
N ARG A 200 25.01 -15.13 -4.20
CA ARG A 200 23.74 -14.41 -4.23
C ARG A 200 23.89 -12.98 -4.73
N GLU A 201 22.96 -12.60 -5.60
CA GLU A 201 22.74 -11.24 -6.03
C GLU A 201 21.52 -10.64 -5.30
N TYR A 202 21.46 -9.32 -5.26
CA TYR A 202 20.43 -8.59 -4.51
C TYR A 202 19.82 -7.50 -5.38
N ALA A 203 18.50 -7.49 -5.47
CA ALA A 203 17.71 -6.40 -6.02
C ALA A 203 16.90 -5.76 -4.89
N TYR A 204 16.78 -4.44 -4.89
CA TYR A 204 16.10 -3.72 -3.82
C TYR A 204 15.56 -2.37 -4.27
N HIS A 205 14.45 -1.98 -3.66
CA HIS A 205 13.88 -0.64 -3.75
C HIS A 205 13.81 -0.09 -2.33
N LEU A 206 14.58 0.96 -2.02
CA LEU A 206 14.70 1.50 -0.67
C LEU A 206 14.74 3.04 -0.70
N PRO A 207 14.45 3.72 0.42
CA PRO A 207 14.67 5.16 0.53
C PRO A 207 16.14 5.51 0.21
N ALA A 208 16.35 6.64 -0.48
CA ALA A 208 17.68 7.04 -0.94
C ALA A 208 18.70 7.17 0.20
N GLU A 209 18.28 7.63 1.38
CA GLU A 209 19.14 7.65 2.57
C GLU A 209 19.61 6.26 3.01
N THR A 210 18.77 5.23 2.83
CA THR A 210 19.05 3.85 3.23
C THR A 210 19.99 3.16 2.24
N ILE A 211 19.86 3.47 0.93
CA ILE A 211 20.63 2.82 -0.14
C ILE A 211 22.14 2.90 0.10
N SER A 212 22.67 4.09 0.40
CA SER A 212 24.11 4.28 0.59
C SER A 212 24.69 3.38 1.70
N HIS A 213 23.96 3.22 2.80
CA HIS A 213 24.37 2.34 3.90
C HIS A 213 24.27 0.87 3.52
N ILE A 214 23.27 0.50 2.73
CA ILE A 214 23.09 -0.87 2.25
C ILE A 214 24.19 -1.26 1.28
N GLU A 215 24.56 -0.39 0.34
CA GLU A 215 25.67 -0.64 -0.60
C GLU A 215 26.98 -0.94 0.13
N ASP A 216 27.29 -0.16 1.18
CA ASP A 216 28.45 -0.43 2.03
C ASP A 216 28.35 -1.80 2.72
N CYS A 217 27.17 -2.19 3.21
CA CYS A 217 26.94 -3.49 3.85
C CYS A 217 26.97 -4.67 2.87
N LEU A 218 26.50 -4.46 1.62
CA LEU A 218 26.49 -5.46 0.56
C LEU A 218 27.90 -5.69 0.01
N ALA A 219 28.78 -4.69 0.01
CA ALA A 219 30.18 -4.88 -0.38
C ALA A 219 30.89 -5.96 0.45
N ASP A 220 30.56 -6.05 1.75
CA ASP A 220 31.09 -7.06 2.66
C ASP A 220 30.55 -8.48 2.40
N SER A 221 29.41 -8.61 1.70
CA SER A 221 28.78 -9.92 1.38
C SER A 221 29.67 -10.83 0.54
N THR A 222 30.62 -10.25 -0.21
CA THR A 222 31.61 -10.99 -1.01
C THR A 222 32.56 -11.83 -0.17
N ARG A 223 32.80 -11.44 1.10
CA ARG A 223 33.68 -12.15 2.04
C ARG A 223 32.91 -13.03 3.01
N ASP A 224 31.73 -12.56 3.40
CA ASP A 224 30.87 -13.24 4.34
C ASP A 224 29.43 -13.15 3.83
N PRO A 225 28.89 -14.21 3.22
CA PRO A 225 27.58 -14.17 2.59
C PRO A 225 26.46 -13.76 3.54
N ILE A 226 25.48 -13.00 3.03
CA ILE A 226 24.30 -12.63 3.82
C ILE A 226 23.31 -13.81 3.83
N THR A 227 22.97 -14.25 5.04
CA THR A 227 22.04 -15.37 5.26
C THR A 227 20.60 -14.91 5.45
N CYS A 228 20.39 -13.69 5.94
CA CYS A 228 19.05 -13.13 6.18
C CYS A 228 19.09 -11.61 6.09
N ILE A 229 18.07 -11.02 5.46
CA ILE A 229 17.83 -9.58 5.42
C ILE A 229 16.42 -9.36 5.97
N ALA A 230 16.23 -8.33 6.78
CA ALA A 230 14.89 -7.88 7.14
C ALA A 230 14.84 -6.37 7.09
N THR A 231 13.79 -5.81 6.51
CA THR A 231 13.55 -4.39 6.33
C THR A 231 12.20 -3.99 6.91
N SER A 232 12.14 -2.79 7.48
CA SER A 232 10.91 -2.10 7.81
C SER A 232 10.71 -0.86 6.96
N GLY A 233 11.52 -0.65 5.92
CA GLY A 233 11.61 0.57 5.12
C GLY A 233 12.86 1.38 5.49
N PRO A 234 12.79 2.30 6.46
CA PRO A 234 13.95 3.07 6.90
C PRO A 234 15.00 2.23 7.64
N GLY A 235 14.59 1.11 8.26
CA GLY A 235 15.46 0.23 9.01
C GLY A 235 15.62 -1.14 8.39
N THR A 236 16.86 -1.57 8.21
CA THR A 236 17.23 -2.87 7.66
C THR A 236 18.24 -3.53 8.59
N VAL A 237 18.14 -4.85 8.75
CA VAL A 237 19.12 -5.70 9.44
C VAL A 237 19.62 -6.74 8.45
N LEU A 238 20.93 -6.89 8.33
CA LEU A 238 21.59 -7.91 7.54
C LEU A 238 22.32 -8.86 8.50
N LEU A 239 22.10 -10.16 8.36
CA LEU A 239 22.80 -11.20 9.11
C LEU A 239 23.74 -11.93 8.16
N TYR A 240 25.00 -12.09 8.56
CA TYR A 240 26.03 -12.75 7.76
C TYR A 240 26.30 -14.19 8.24
N LYS A 241 26.90 -15.01 7.37
CA LYS A 241 27.24 -16.41 7.63
C LYS A 241 28.27 -16.59 8.76
N SER A 242 29.11 -15.61 9.07
CA SER A 242 29.96 -15.65 10.26
C SER A 242 29.18 -15.51 11.58
N GLY A 243 27.95 -14.98 11.53
CA GLY A 243 27.19 -14.54 12.69
C GLY A 243 27.39 -13.07 13.06
N GLU A 244 28.21 -12.34 12.30
CA GLU A 244 28.20 -10.87 12.30
C GLU A 244 26.89 -10.34 11.72
N TRP A 245 26.64 -9.05 11.94
CA TRP A 245 25.42 -8.39 11.48
C TRP A 245 25.69 -6.92 11.20
N ALA A 246 24.93 -6.36 10.25
CA ALA A 246 24.91 -4.95 9.93
C ALA A 246 23.48 -4.41 9.99
N TYR A 247 23.34 -3.08 10.05
CA TYR A 247 22.03 -2.45 10.15
C TYR A 247 22.04 -1.00 9.65
N THR A 248 20.88 -0.51 9.20
CA THR A 248 20.65 0.91 8.90
C THR A 248 19.91 1.60 10.06
N SER A 249 19.59 2.89 9.94
CA SER A 249 18.85 3.63 10.98
C SER A 249 17.49 2.97 11.33
N ASP A 250 16.89 3.36 12.45
CA ASP A 250 15.49 3.04 12.76
C ASP A 250 15.09 1.57 12.99
N ILE A 251 16.05 0.65 13.18
CA ILE A 251 15.73 -0.68 13.70
C ILE A 251 15.21 -0.61 15.16
N PRO A 252 14.36 -1.56 15.61
CA PRO A 252 13.80 -1.54 16.97
C PRO A 252 14.88 -1.45 18.05
N LYS A 253 14.79 -0.46 18.95
CA LYS A 253 15.82 -0.19 19.99
C LYS A 253 16.14 -1.39 20.87
N SER A 254 15.15 -2.23 21.17
CA SER A 254 15.32 -3.47 21.93
C SER A 254 16.11 -4.51 21.14
N LEU A 255 15.80 -4.71 19.85
CA LEU A 255 16.56 -5.59 18.96
C LEU A 255 18.01 -5.08 18.80
N HIS A 256 18.21 -3.80 18.51
CA HIS A 256 19.55 -3.20 18.41
C HIS A 256 20.37 -3.43 19.68
N ARG A 257 19.78 -3.19 20.87
CA ARG A 257 20.44 -3.44 22.15
C ARG A 257 20.80 -4.92 22.31
N MET A 258 19.89 -5.81 21.94
CA MET A 258 20.07 -7.25 22.02
C MET A 258 21.24 -7.73 21.14
N LEU A 259 21.32 -7.25 19.90
CA LEU A 259 22.39 -7.63 18.96
C LEU A 259 23.73 -6.97 19.33
N LYS A 260 23.74 -5.67 19.63
CA LYS A 260 24.96 -4.89 19.95
C LYS A 260 25.68 -5.36 21.20
N TYR A 261 24.94 -5.72 22.25
CA TYR A 261 25.54 -6.13 23.52
C TYR A 261 25.60 -7.65 23.68
N ARG A 262 25.37 -8.41 22.59
CA ARG A 262 25.48 -9.86 22.61
C ARG A 262 26.94 -10.27 22.78
N LYS A 263 27.22 -11.15 23.74
CA LYS A 263 28.57 -11.70 23.93
C LYS A 263 28.87 -12.70 22.83
N ARG A 264 30.12 -12.74 22.35
CA ARG A 264 30.60 -13.72 21.34
C ARG A 264 30.43 -15.19 21.75
N ALA A 265 30.36 -15.46 23.06
CA ALA A 265 30.11 -16.81 23.58
C ALA A 265 28.63 -17.24 23.51
N LEU A 266 27.71 -16.32 23.24
CA LEU A 266 26.30 -16.62 23.02
C LEU A 266 26.07 -17.00 21.55
N PRO A 267 25.06 -17.84 21.24
CA PRO A 267 24.75 -18.26 19.88
C PRO A 267 24.51 -17.09 18.93
N ALA A 268 25.06 -17.12 17.72
CA ALA A 268 24.86 -16.06 16.73
C ALA A 268 23.39 -15.98 16.27
N PRO A 269 22.90 -14.79 15.86
CA PRO A 269 21.61 -14.66 15.20
C PRO A 269 21.61 -15.48 13.89
N ALA A 270 20.47 -16.07 13.57
CA ALA A 270 20.28 -16.93 12.40
C ALA A 270 19.19 -16.40 11.46
N TYR A 271 18.11 -15.85 12.03
CA TYR A 271 17.02 -15.25 11.28
C TYR A 271 16.51 -14.03 12.03
N VAL A 272 16.09 -13.01 11.29
CA VAL A 272 15.43 -11.83 11.80
C VAL A 272 14.24 -11.48 10.91
N SER A 273 13.18 -10.98 11.52
CA SER A 273 12.02 -10.41 10.84
C SER A 273 11.65 -9.11 11.52
N LEU A 274 11.36 -8.08 10.73
CA LEU A 274 10.98 -6.76 11.21
C LEU A 274 9.50 -6.52 10.90
N GLY A 275 8.84 -5.82 11.81
CA GLY A 275 7.47 -5.38 11.61
C GLY A 275 7.28 -3.95 12.08
N ARG A 276 6.20 -3.34 11.60
CA ARG A 276 5.81 -1.98 12.01
C ARG A 276 5.74 -1.82 13.52
N ARG A 277 5.98 -0.59 14.00
CA ARG A 277 5.86 -0.18 15.42
C ARG A 277 6.84 -0.92 16.35
N GLY A 278 8.04 -1.20 15.85
CA GLY A 278 9.11 -1.82 16.64
C GLY A 278 8.90 -3.31 16.89
N ARG A 279 8.04 -3.97 16.11
CA ARG A 279 7.86 -5.43 16.17
C ARG A 279 9.07 -6.10 15.55
N PHE A 280 9.49 -7.21 16.14
CA PHE A 280 10.53 -8.04 15.56
C PHE A 280 10.43 -9.46 16.08
N TYR A 281 11.02 -10.37 15.32
CA TYR A 281 11.34 -11.72 15.74
C TYR A 281 12.80 -11.99 15.39
N VAL A 282 13.54 -12.63 16.30
CA VAL A 282 14.91 -13.09 16.03
C VAL A 282 15.07 -14.50 16.55
N SER A 283 15.63 -15.38 15.72
CA SER A 283 16.08 -16.71 16.14
C SER A 283 17.61 -16.80 16.09
N PHE A 284 18.16 -17.68 16.90
CA PHE A 284 19.58 -17.91 17.04
C PHE A 284 19.94 -19.34 16.63
N ARG A 285 21.22 -19.58 16.34
CA ARG A 285 21.71 -20.88 15.83
C ARG A 285 21.50 -22.07 16.77
N ASP A 286 21.27 -21.82 18.07
CA ASP A 286 20.94 -22.86 19.03
C ASP A 286 19.44 -23.17 19.11
N GLY A 287 18.63 -22.55 18.23
CA GLY A 287 17.17 -22.67 18.23
C GLY A 287 16.48 -21.77 19.25
N SER A 288 17.22 -21.04 20.10
CA SER A 288 16.61 -20.02 20.96
C SER A 288 16.07 -18.86 20.12
N CYS A 289 15.09 -18.14 20.66
CA CYS A 289 14.51 -16.97 20.00
C CYS A 289 14.10 -15.89 21.01
N ASP A 290 13.95 -14.67 20.52
CA ASP A 290 13.42 -13.52 21.25
C ASP A 290 12.56 -12.68 20.29
N TRP A 291 11.56 -11.97 20.81
CA TRP A 291 10.61 -11.23 19.98
C TRP A 291 9.94 -10.08 20.71
N ASN A 292 9.42 -9.14 19.92
CA ASN A 292 8.49 -8.12 20.37
C ASN A 292 7.30 -8.12 19.41
N GLY A 293 6.13 -8.53 19.89
CA GLY A 293 4.96 -8.76 19.05
C GLY A 293 3.64 -8.72 19.82
N PRO A 294 2.52 -9.00 19.14
CA PRO A 294 1.22 -9.16 19.80
C PRO A 294 1.23 -10.34 20.79
N LYS A 295 0.32 -10.33 21.77
CA LYS A 295 0.26 -11.37 22.81
C LYS A 295 -0.02 -12.74 22.21
N GLU A 296 -0.81 -12.77 21.15
CA GLU A 296 -1.21 -13.97 20.44
C GLU A 296 -0.02 -14.66 19.76
N LEU A 297 1.02 -13.88 19.39
CA LEU A 297 2.28 -14.45 18.91
C LEU A 297 3.05 -15.13 20.05
N ASP A 298 3.07 -14.54 21.26
CA ASP A 298 3.67 -15.17 22.45
C ASP A 298 2.95 -16.48 22.79
N ASP A 299 1.62 -16.48 22.77
CA ASP A 299 0.81 -17.69 23.00
C ASP A 299 1.07 -18.76 21.92
N CYS A 300 1.16 -18.37 20.64
CA CYS A 300 1.48 -19.27 19.52
C CYS A 300 2.87 -19.90 19.68
N LEU A 301 3.92 -19.08 19.85
CA LEU A 301 5.30 -19.56 19.97
C LEU A 301 5.50 -20.45 21.21
N ARG A 302 4.91 -20.09 22.36
CA ARG A 302 5.02 -20.90 23.59
C ARG A 302 4.28 -22.23 23.49
N ARG A 303 3.15 -22.29 22.78
CA ARG A 303 2.38 -23.53 22.60
C ARG A 303 3.19 -24.61 21.87
N HIS A 304 4.02 -24.19 20.92
CA HIS A 304 4.76 -25.10 20.05
C HIS A 304 6.25 -25.26 20.40
N ALA A 305 6.77 -24.47 21.34
CA ALA A 305 8.18 -24.46 21.75
C ALA A 305 8.77 -25.84 22.14
N ALA A 306 7.94 -26.78 22.58
CA ALA A 306 8.38 -28.13 22.97
C ALA A 306 8.58 -29.10 21.79
N HIS A 307 7.97 -28.82 20.63
CA HIS A 307 7.84 -29.81 19.54
C HIS A 307 8.16 -29.27 18.16
N LYS A 308 8.10 -27.95 17.95
CA LYS A 308 8.35 -27.32 16.65
C LYS A 308 9.36 -26.20 16.80
N THR A 309 10.31 -26.17 15.88
CA THR A 309 11.20 -25.02 15.68
C THR A 309 10.60 -24.10 14.62
N VAL A 310 10.76 -22.80 14.80
CA VAL A 310 10.26 -21.79 13.87
C VAL A 310 11.24 -21.63 12.72
N ALA A 311 10.74 -21.71 11.49
CA ALA A 311 11.52 -21.44 10.27
C ALA A 311 11.43 -19.95 9.88
N SER A 312 10.23 -19.38 9.90
CA SER A 312 10.00 -17.98 9.55
C SER A 312 8.85 -17.39 10.35
N VAL A 313 8.95 -16.08 10.61
CA VAL A 313 7.88 -15.25 11.15
C VAL A 313 7.74 -14.03 10.25
N ALA A 314 6.51 -13.67 9.92
CA ALA A 314 6.18 -12.47 9.16
C ALA A 314 5.15 -11.62 9.89
N PHE A 315 5.31 -10.30 9.83
CA PHE A 315 4.41 -9.34 10.48
C PHE A 315 3.58 -8.60 9.43
N GLY A 316 2.26 -8.78 9.47
CA GLY A 316 1.37 -8.12 8.51
C GLY A 316 1.10 -6.64 8.82
N LYS A 317 0.29 -6.03 7.95
CA LYS A 317 -0.18 -4.63 8.00
C LYS A 317 -0.70 -4.18 9.36
N LYS A 318 -1.57 -4.99 9.98
CA LYS A 318 -2.17 -4.66 11.29
C LYS A 318 -1.27 -5.11 12.43
N LYS A 319 -1.39 -4.45 13.58
CA LYS A 319 -0.56 -4.69 14.78
C LYS A 319 -0.61 -6.15 15.26
N TYR A 320 -1.77 -6.79 15.11
CA TYR A 320 -2.05 -8.16 15.58
C TYR A 320 -1.96 -9.22 14.47
N THR A 321 -1.66 -8.81 13.22
CA THR A 321 -1.45 -9.74 12.11
C THR A 321 -0.04 -10.31 12.14
N PHE A 322 0.08 -11.63 12.16
CA PHE A 322 1.35 -12.33 11.97
C PHE A 322 1.13 -13.70 11.32
N PHE A 323 2.21 -14.24 10.76
CA PHE A 323 2.28 -15.57 10.19
C PHE A 323 3.54 -16.27 10.69
N VAL A 324 3.42 -17.53 11.12
CA VAL A 324 4.52 -18.38 11.56
C VAL A 324 4.59 -19.61 10.69
N VAL A 325 5.76 -19.87 10.11
CA VAL A 325 6.09 -21.14 9.45
C VAL A 325 7.07 -21.89 10.34
N TYR A 326 6.78 -23.17 10.59
CA TYR A 326 7.65 -24.06 11.36
C TYR A 326 8.57 -24.85 10.43
N THR A 327 9.68 -25.38 10.95
CA THR A 327 10.66 -26.15 10.16
C THR A 327 10.10 -27.45 9.60
N ASP A 328 9.06 -28.01 10.22
CA ASP A 328 8.33 -29.16 9.67
C ASP A 328 7.50 -28.79 8.44
N GLY A 329 7.35 -27.50 8.15
CA GLY A 329 6.62 -26.91 7.03
C GLY A 329 5.15 -26.63 7.32
N SER A 330 4.66 -27.00 8.51
CA SER A 330 3.37 -26.55 9.00
C SER A 330 3.40 -25.06 9.32
N TRP A 331 2.23 -24.45 9.41
CA TRP A 331 2.11 -23.02 9.62
C TRP A 331 0.89 -22.66 10.48
N GLU A 332 0.93 -21.47 11.06
CA GLU A 332 -0.15 -20.83 11.81
C GLU A 332 -0.15 -19.33 11.52
N TYR A 333 -1.31 -18.70 11.45
CA TYR A 333 -1.43 -17.25 11.38
C TYR A 333 -2.49 -16.74 12.36
N HIS A 334 -2.44 -15.45 12.62
CA HIS A 334 -3.44 -14.74 13.41
C HIS A 334 -3.68 -13.35 12.83
N GLY A 335 -4.89 -12.85 12.98
CA GLY A 335 -5.31 -11.55 12.45
C GLY A 335 -5.69 -11.63 10.97
N ASP A 336 -5.80 -10.44 10.36
CA ASP A 336 -6.25 -10.31 8.98
C ASP A 336 -5.02 -10.36 8.07
N ILE A 337 -4.78 -11.54 7.46
CA ILE A 337 -3.77 -11.72 6.41
C ILE A 337 -4.33 -11.23 5.05
N PRO A 338 -3.47 -10.95 4.06
CA PRO A 338 -3.91 -10.56 2.71
C PRO A 338 -4.86 -11.59 2.08
N GLU A 339 -5.87 -11.14 1.35
CA GLU A 339 -6.93 -12.00 0.78
C GLU A 339 -6.32 -13.01 -0.20
N GLY A 340 -5.44 -12.55 -1.10
CA GLY A 340 -4.76 -13.44 -2.05
C GLY A 340 -3.87 -14.49 -1.37
N LEU A 341 -3.34 -14.19 -0.17
CA LEU A 341 -2.60 -15.19 0.62
C LEU A 341 -3.56 -16.22 1.21
N GLU A 342 -4.69 -15.80 1.78
CA GLU A 342 -5.70 -16.70 2.34
C GLU A 342 -6.29 -17.65 1.27
N GLU A 343 -6.60 -17.12 0.08
CA GLU A 343 -7.00 -17.93 -1.07
C GLU A 343 -5.92 -18.95 -1.42
N LYS A 344 -4.65 -18.53 -1.50
CA LYS A 344 -3.54 -19.43 -1.82
C LYS A 344 -3.37 -20.54 -0.79
N LEU A 345 -3.51 -20.25 0.50
CA LEU A 345 -3.45 -21.26 1.55
C LEU A 345 -4.63 -22.22 1.47
N THR A 346 -5.83 -21.71 1.16
CA THR A 346 -7.03 -22.53 0.97
C THR A 346 -6.87 -23.50 -0.19
N GLU A 347 -6.34 -23.05 -1.32
CA GLU A 347 -6.02 -23.90 -2.48
C GLU A 347 -5.01 -24.99 -2.14
N ARG A 348 -4.01 -24.66 -1.32
CA ARG A 348 -2.97 -25.59 -0.89
C ARG A 348 -3.47 -26.59 0.14
N GLY A 349 -4.45 -26.19 0.97
CA GLY A 349 -4.89 -26.96 2.14
C GLY A 349 -3.78 -27.09 3.19
N ASP A 350 -3.81 -28.18 3.95
CA ASP A 350 -2.91 -28.43 5.09
C ASP A 350 -1.53 -29.00 4.69
N LEU A 351 -1.01 -28.64 3.51
CA LEU A 351 0.32 -29.08 3.07
C LEU A 351 1.40 -28.48 3.98
N ALA A 352 2.14 -29.35 4.67
CA ALA A 352 3.21 -29.00 5.60
C ALA A 352 4.58 -28.90 4.90
N ASP A 353 4.66 -28.05 3.87
CA ASP A 353 5.81 -27.90 2.99
C ASP A 353 6.27 -26.45 2.83
N LEU A 354 5.74 -25.49 3.60
CA LEU A 354 6.24 -24.11 3.56
C LEU A 354 7.64 -24.00 4.21
N ILE A 355 8.49 -23.14 3.66
CA ILE A 355 9.80 -22.83 4.25
C ILE A 355 9.94 -21.35 4.62
N CYS A 356 9.25 -20.47 3.89
CA CYS A 356 9.34 -19.04 4.09
C CYS A 356 7.99 -18.39 3.82
N VAL A 357 7.71 -17.38 4.64
CA VAL A 357 6.62 -16.42 4.43
C VAL A 357 7.19 -15.04 4.74
N THR A 358 6.81 -14.03 3.95
CA THR A 358 6.96 -12.63 4.33
C THR A 358 5.66 -11.89 4.07
N LEU A 359 5.42 -10.85 4.87
CA LEU A 359 4.23 -10.02 4.83
C LEU A 359 4.68 -8.57 4.89
N GLY A 360 4.13 -7.76 4.01
CA GLY A 360 4.40 -6.34 3.93
C GLY A 360 3.37 -5.47 4.65
N PRO A 361 3.72 -4.20 4.86
CA PRO A 361 2.86 -3.25 5.55
C PRO A 361 1.68 -2.74 4.71
N SER A 362 1.71 -2.91 3.38
CA SER A 362 0.64 -2.48 2.48
C SER A 362 -0.34 -3.60 2.16
N GLY A 363 0.08 -4.86 2.31
CA GLY A 363 -0.67 -6.06 1.93
C GLY A 363 0.19 -7.08 1.17
N GLU A 364 1.40 -6.69 0.79
CA GLU A 364 2.35 -7.52 0.06
C GLU A 364 2.58 -8.85 0.78
N TRP A 365 2.73 -9.93 0.02
CA TRP A 365 3.07 -11.22 0.59
C TRP A 365 3.92 -12.04 -0.37
N PHE A 366 4.77 -12.89 0.22
CA PHE A 366 5.57 -13.87 -0.50
C PHE A 366 5.58 -15.18 0.28
N LEU A 367 5.43 -16.29 -0.43
CA LEU A 367 5.46 -17.65 0.08
C LEU A 367 6.46 -18.48 -0.73
N LYS A 368 7.20 -19.34 -0.04
CA LYS A 368 8.07 -20.34 -0.67
C LYS A 368 7.86 -21.70 -0.02
N ALA A 369 7.75 -22.74 -0.85
CA ALA A 369 7.65 -24.13 -0.42
C ALA A 369 8.97 -24.89 -0.59
N LYS A 370 9.08 -26.06 0.07
CA LYS A 370 10.24 -26.96 0.03
C LYS A 370 10.58 -27.44 -1.37
N ASN A 371 9.58 -27.55 -2.25
CA ASN A 371 9.76 -27.92 -3.65
C ASN A 371 10.18 -26.75 -4.55
N GLY A 372 10.63 -25.63 -3.98
CA GLY A 372 11.09 -24.46 -4.73
C GLY A 372 9.96 -23.61 -5.33
N ARG A 373 8.72 -24.09 -5.34
CA ARG A 373 7.59 -23.27 -5.79
C ARG A 373 7.41 -22.07 -4.88
N MET A 374 7.09 -20.95 -5.50
CA MET A 374 6.92 -19.68 -4.83
C MET A 374 5.69 -18.97 -5.36
N TRP A 375 5.09 -18.14 -4.51
CA TRP A 375 3.90 -17.35 -4.81
C TRP A 375 4.05 -15.99 -4.14
N TRP A 376 3.55 -14.96 -4.79
CA TRP A 376 3.50 -13.62 -4.23
C TRP A 376 2.23 -12.92 -4.70
N GLY A 377 1.87 -11.83 -4.04
CA GLY A 377 0.71 -11.04 -4.40
C GLY A 377 0.64 -9.74 -3.63
N GLU A 378 -0.23 -8.86 -4.11
CA GLU A 378 -0.39 -7.48 -3.59
C GLU A 378 0.93 -6.69 -3.59
N VAL A 379 1.85 -7.03 -4.48
CA VAL A 379 3.14 -6.34 -4.67
C VAL A 379 3.01 -5.16 -5.64
N SER A 380 4.01 -4.27 -5.65
CA SER A 380 4.10 -3.21 -6.67
C SER A 380 4.36 -3.79 -8.06
N GLU A 381 3.87 -3.11 -9.10
CA GLU A 381 4.13 -3.46 -10.51
C GLU A 381 5.64 -3.60 -10.79
N GLU A 382 6.47 -2.69 -10.27
CA GLU A 382 7.93 -2.76 -10.36
C GLU A 382 8.53 -4.07 -9.80
N LEU A 383 7.98 -4.57 -8.69
CA LEU A 383 8.47 -5.81 -8.08
C LEU A 383 7.94 -7.03 -8.86
N ASP A 384 6.72 -6.95 -9.38
CA ASP A 384 6.15 -8.01 -10.22
C ASP A 384 6.97 -8.18 -11.51
N GLU A 385 7.29 -7.07 -12.19
CA GLU A 385 8.19 -7.04 -13.35
C GLU A 385 9.57 -7.63 -13.03
N LEU A 386 10.18 -7.22 -11.91
CA LEU A 386 11.46 -7.77 -11.46
C LEU A 386 11.40 -9.30 -11.24
N MET A 387 10.32 -9.80 -10.65
CA MET A 387 10.17 -11.25 -10.38
C MET A 387 10.00 -12.04 -11.68
N ASP A 388 9.29 -11.47 -12.67
CA ASP A 388 9.16 -12.04 -14.01
C ASP A 388 10.50 -12.02 -14.76
N GLU A 389 11.26 -10.93 -14.71
CA GLU A 389 12.61 -10.84 -15.29
C GLU A 389 13.54 -11.91 -14.73
N LEU A 390 13.59 -12.06 -13.40
CA LEU A 390 14.41 -13.10 -12.75
C LEU A 390 14.03 -14.49 -13.25
N LYS A 391 12.73 -14.76 -13.39
CA LYS A 391 12.22 -16.04 -13.88
C LYS A 391 12.59 -16.29 -15.35
N GLU A 392 12.52 -15.27 -16.20
CA GLU A 392 12.95 -15.34 -17.61
C GLU A 392 14.46 -15.60 -17.76
N GLU A 393 15.27 -15.03 -16.87
CA GLU A 393 16.71 -15.26 -16.80
C GLU A 393 17.09 -16.62 -16.19
N GLY A 394 16.11 -17.37 -15.68
CA GLY A 394 16.34 -18.63 -14.98
C GLY A 394 16.95 -18.47 -13.59
N ARG A 395 16.87 -17.26 -13.02
CA ARG A 395 17.26 -16.94 -11.64
C ARG A 395 16.08 -17.23 -10.70
N ILE A 396 16.40 -17.71 -9.50
CA ILE A 396 15.43 -18.18 -8.53
C ILE A 396 15.45 -17.26 -7.31
N PRO A 397 14.37 -16.49 -7.06
CA PRO A 397 14.21 -15.76 -5.83
C PRO A 397 14.36 -16.67 -4.61
N CYS A 398 15.40 -16.38 -3.83
CA CYS A 398 15.73 -17.09 -2.61
C CYS A 398 14.87 -16.60 -1.45
N PHE A 399 14.70 -15.28 -1.36
CA PHE A 399 14.05 -14.60 -0.25
C PHE A 399 13.57 -13.22 -0.69
N VAL A 400 12.39 -12.81 -0.23
CA VAL A 400 11.81 -11.49 -0.48
C VAL A 400 11.35 -10.91 0.86
N ASP A 401 11.71 -9.67 1.18
CA ASP A 401 11.23 -8.98 2.39
C ASP A 401 10.70 -7.59 2.07
N PHE A 402 9.66 -7.19 2.79
CA PHE A 402 8.86 -6.00 2.51
C PHE A 402 8.93 -5.01 3.67
N GLY A 403 9.20 -3.75 3.34
CA GLY A 403 9.24 -2.65 4.29
C GLY A 403 8.21 -1.56 4.00
N GLU A 404 8.21 -0.49 4.80
CA GLU A 404 7.30 0.64 4.59
C GLU A 404 7.62 1.40 3.29
N TYR A 405 6.62 2.13 2.77
CA TYR A 405 6.76 2.98 1.58
C TYR A 405 7.05 2.22 0.27
N GLY A 406 6.57 0.98 0.15
CA GLY A 406 6.81 0.13 -1.03
C GLY A 406 8.24 -0.39 -1.12
N SER A 407 9.03 -0.25 -0.06
CA SER A 407 10.40 -0.73 -0.06
C SER A 407 10.45 -2.25 -0.03
N TYR A 408 11.39 -2.86 -0.76
CA TYR A 408 11.58 -4.30 -0.77
C TYR A 408 13.05 -4.69 -0.92
N PHE A 409 13.35 -5.93 -0.54
CA PHE A 409 14.59 -6.63 -0.86
C PHE A 409 14.27 -7.98 -1.48
N VAL A 410 14.96 -8.33 -2.56
CA VAL A 410 14.95 -9.64 -3.19
C VAL A 410 16.39 -10.15 -3.20
N ALA A 411 16.62 -11.31 -2.59
CA ALA A 411 17.85 -12.08 -2.77
C ALA A 411 17.57 -13.19 -3.77
N HIS A 412 18.44 -13.36 -4.76
CA HIS A 412 18.35 -14.43 -5.77
C HIS A 412 19.75 -15.03 -6.03
N ASP A 413 19.79 -16.12 -6.78
CA ASP A 413 21.02 -16.84 -7.15
C ASP A 413 21.78 -16.18 -8.31
#